data_AF-A0A4S8IGF4-F1
#
_entry.id   AF-A0A4S8IGF4-F1
#
_cell.length_a   1.000
_cell.length_b   1.000
_cell.length_c   1.000
_cell.angle_alpha   90.00
_cell.angle_beta   90.00
_cell.angle_gamma   90.00
#
_symmetry.space_group_name_H-M   'P 1'
#
loop_
_entity.id
_entity.type
_entity.pdbx_description
1 polymer ?
#
loop_
_entity_poly.entity_id
_entity_poly.type
_entity_poly.pdbx_seq_one_letter_code
_entity_poly.pdbx_strand_id
1 'polypeptide(L)'
;MEMKKIACAVLVAAASATAAFAAEAPAPSPTSASFAVAPAVGAVLGASAMDSRFDISGDESKVFELIEDLKSNSTDVQRAATAELRLLARHMENRMVIANCGAISLLVGLLHSTDPKTQENAVTALLNLSLSDNKIAIANANAIDPLIHVLKTGNPEAQENSAATLLSLSVTEENKLQIGRSGAIGPLVELLANGTLRGKKDAVSALYNLSTLRENKAQALLNCFQNQGYLHSGRSTFKKKAPKAIKEIKKFAQKAMGTTDVRVDVKLNKHIWSRGIRSVPRRVRVRIARKRNDEEDAKEELFSLVTVAEVSQEGFKGLGTKVVDEAD
;
A
#
# COMPACT_ATOMS: atom_id res chain seq x y z
N MET A 1 -30.87 44.15 -9.74
CA MET A 1 -29.56 44.09 -10.41
C MET A 1 -29.22 42.62 -10.61
N GLU A 2 -29.25 42.15 -11.85
CA GLU A 2 -28.91 40.77 -12.19
C GLU A 2 -27.39 40.63 -12.08
N MET A 3 -26.89 39.70 -11.26
CA MET A 3 -25.45 39.49 -11.10
C MET A 3 -25.02 38.27 -11.91
N LYS A 4 -23.99 38.41 -12.75
CA LYS A 4 -23.40 37.31 -13.51
C LYS A 4 -21.88 37.25 -13.29
N LYS A 5 -21.37 36.02 -13.12
CA LYS A 5 -19.94 35.74 -12.92
C LYS A 5 -19.51 34.57 -13.81
N ILE A 6 -18.32 34.64 -14.39
CA ILE A 6 -17.67 33.51 -15.06
C ILE A 6 -16.48 33.09 -14.19
N ALA A 7 -16.41 31.80 -13.87
CA ALA A 7 -15.36 31.25 -13.02
C ALA A 7 -14.81 29.93 -13.56
N CYS A 8 -13.53 29.67 -13.27
CA CYS A 8 -12.92 28.35 -13.45
C CYS A 8 -13.07 27.54 -12.17
N ALA A 9 -13.88 26.49 -12.19
CA ALA A 9 -14.00 25.55 -11.09
C ALA A 9 -12.97 24.41 -11.23
N VAL A 10 -12.09 24.26 -10.24
CA VAL A 10 -11.22 23.09 -10.12
C VAL A 10 -12.02 21.97 -9.45
N LEU A 11 -12.31 20.89 -10.17
CA LEU A 11 -13.20 19.84 -9.69
C LEU A 11 -12.48 18.75 -8.87
N VAL A 12 -11.15 18.75 -8.85
CA VAL A 12 -10.35 17.64 -8.29
C VAL A 12 -9.55 18.00 -7.03
N ALA A 13 -9.59 19.24 -6.54
CA ALA A 13 -8.84 19.63 -5.35
C ALA A 13 -9.76 20.18 -4.25
N ALA A 14 -10.31 19.27 -3.43
CA ALA A 14 -10.70 19.61 -2.07
C ALA A 14 -9.48 19.33 -1.16
N ALA A 15 -8.49 20.20 -1.23
CA ALA A 15 -7.52 20.48 -0.19
C ALA A 15 -7.05 21.93 -0.42
N SER A 16 -7.50 22.82 0.47
CA SER A 16 -7.13 24.22 0.70
C SER A 16 -6.71 25.13 -0.47
N ALA A 17 -7.36 26.28 -0.53
CA ALA A 17 -6.95 27.41 -1.35
C ALA A 17 -5.61 27.98 -0.88
N THR A 18 -4.63 28.09 -1.80
CA THR A 18 -3.71 29.23 -1.98
C THR A 18 -2.96 29.07 -3.30
N ALA A 19 -2.76 30.16 -4.02
CA ALA A 19 -2.19 30.24 -5.37
C ALA A 19 -0.69 30.60 -5.37
N ALA A 20 -0.02 30.32 -6.50
CA ALA A 20 1.32 30.73 -6.96
C ALA A 20 2.52 30.10 -6.20
N PHE A 21 3.60 29.61 -6.81
CA PHE A 21 4.42 30.12 -7.92
C PHE A 21 5.05 28.97 -8.73
N ALA A 22 5.33 29.21 -10.01
CA ALA A 22 6.11 28.34 -10.88
C ALA A 22 7.58 28.76 -10.87
N ALA A 23 8.50 27.79 -10.87
CA ALA A 23 9.84 27.95 -11.42
C ALA A 23 10.33 26.58 -11.92
N GLU A 24 10.88 26.58 -13.12
CA GLU A 24 11.21 25.44 -13.97
C GLU A 24 12.73 25.42 -14.19
N ALA A 25 13.37 24.24 -14.17
CA ALA A 25 14.72 24.00 -14.69
C ALA A 25 14.98 22.46 -14.78
N PRO A 26 15.99 21.97 -15.53
CA PRO A 26 15.78 21.15 -16.72
C PRO A 26 16.25 19.68 -16.57
N ALA A 27 15.92 18.89 -17.58
CA ALA A 27 16.24 17.47 -17.72
C ALA A 27 17.74 17.16 -17.84
N PRO A 28 18.17 15.96 -17.42
CA PRO A 28 19.32 15.29 -18.02
C PRO A 28 18.91 14.07 -18.87
N SER A 29 19.66 13.92 -19.96
CA SER A 29 19.66 12.88 -21.00
C SER A 29 20.06 11.48 -20.50
N PRO A 30 19.86 10.42 -21.30
CA PRO A 30 20.05 9.04 -20.87
C PRO A 30 21.48 8.55 -21.15
N THR A 31 22.06 7.83 -20.19
CA THR A 31 23.22 6.98 -20.45
C THR A 31 23.04 5.60 -19.81
N SER A 32 23.39 4.64 -20.64
CA SER A 32 23.30 3.19 -20.55
C SER A 32 24.06 2.56 -19.38
N ALA A 33 23.50 1.48 -18.83
CA ALA A 33 24.25 0.24 -18.57
C ALA A 33 23.29 -0.94 -18.47
N SER A 34 23.40 -1.84 -19.44
CA SER A 34 22.80 -3.16 -19.50
C SER A 34 23.33 -4.07 -18.38
N PHE A 35 22.53 -5.01 -17.90
CA PHE A 35 23.03 -6.38 -17.73
C PHE A 35 21.92 -7.41 -18.00
N ALA A 36 22.32 -8.40 -18.80
CA ALA A 36 21.50 -9.35 -19.51
C ALA A 36 21.01 -10.50 -18.62
N VAL A 37 19.86 -11.05 -19.00
CA VAL A 37 19.40 -12.39 -18.62
C VAL A 37 19.61 -13.29 -19.83
N ALA A 38 20.31 -14.40 -19.65
CA ALA A 38 20.22 -15.56 -20.55
C ALA A 38 20.34 -16.85 -19.72
N PRO A 39 19.55 -17.90 -20.05
CA PRO A 39 19.69 -19.23 -19.49
C PRO A 39 20.60 -20.10 -20.37
N ALA A 40 21.28 -21.08 -19.79
CA ALA A 40 21.91 -22.15 -20.55
C ALA A 40 21.77 -23.50 -19.82
N VAL A 41 21.30 -24.49 -20.57
CA VAL A 41 21.21 -25.91 -20.22
C VAL A 41 22.25 -26.66 -21.05
N GLY A 42 23.00 -27.56 -20.40
CA GLY A 42 23.55 -28.79 -21.00
C GLY A 42 24.99 -28.77 -21.51
N ALA A 43 25.91 -29.43 -20.79
CA ALA A 43 26.58 -30.67 -21.23
C ALA A 43 27.82 -30.98 -20.36
N VAL A 44 27.97 -32.26 -20.07
CA VAL A 44 28.97 -32.97 -19.25
C VAL A 44 30.34 -33.01 -19.94
N LEU A 45 31.44 -32.94 -19.16
CA LEU A 45 32.61 -33.85 -19.19
C LEU A 45 33.56 -33.48 -18.04
N GLY A 46 34.07 -34.51 -17.34
CA GLY A 46 34.52 -34.41 -15.96
C GLY A 46 35.95 -33.95 -15.69
N ALA A 47 36.21 -33.70 -14.41
CA ALA A 47 37.54 -33.80 -13.79
C ALA A 47 37.40 -33.93 -12.26
N SER A 48 38.10 -34.93 -11.72
CA SER A 48 38.51 -35.16 -10.33
C SER A 48 37.51 -34.99 -9.19
N ALA A 49 37.16 -36.14 -8.59
CA ALA A 49 36.72 -36.25 -7.22
C ALA A 49 37.72 -35.56 -6.26
N MET A 50 37.27 -34.48 -5.63
CA MET A 50 37.72 -34.11 -4.28
C MET A 50 36.50 -34.20 -3.38
N ASP A 51 36.44 -35.32 -2.66
CA ASP A 51 35.60 -35.55 -1.48
C ASP A 51 36.02 -34.51 -0.43
N SER A 52 35.42 -33.32 -0.50
CA SER A 52 35.41 -32.39 0.62
C SER A 52 34.48 -32.99 1.66
N ARG A 53 35.04 -33.81 2.54
CA ARG A 53 34.43 -34.05 3.84
C ARG A 53 34.40 -32.70 4.54
N PHE A 54 33.29 -32.01 4.35
CA PHE A 54 32.90 -30.79 5.04
C PHE A 54 33.19 -30.97 6.53
N ASP A 55 33.81 -29.98 7.15
CA ASP A 55 33.98 -29.91 8.60
C ASP A 55 32.65 -29.55 9.26
N ILE A 56 31.66 -30.45 9.12
CA ILE A 56 30.31 -30.33 9.69
C ILE A 56 30.36 -30.22 11.22
N SER A 57 31.44 -30.76 11.82
CA SER A 57 31.61 -30.86 13.27
C SER A 57 31.80 -29.51 13.98
N GLY A 58 32.51 -28.57 13.33
CA GLY A 58 32.77 -27.24 13.89
C GLY A 58 31.52 -26.37 13.90
N ASP A 59 30.75 -26.38 12.82
CA ASP A 59 29.52 -25.60 12.69
C ASP A 59 28.41 -26.15 13.59
N GLU A 60 28.29 -27.48 13.74
CA GLU A 60 27.37 -28.09 14.69
C GLU A 60 27.66 -27.68 16.14
N SER A 61 28.92 -27.79 16.57
CA SER A 61 29.34 -27.45 17.94
C SER A 61 29.04 -25.98 18.26
N LYS A 62 29.33 -25.09 17.31
CA LYS A 62 29.04 -23.67 17.44
C LYS A 62 27.53 -23.39 17.50
N VAL A 63 26.73 -24.06 16.67
CA VAL A 63 25.27 -23.93 16.71
C VAL A 63 24.71 -24.39 18.06
N PHE A 64 25.25 -25.46 18.66
CA PHE A 64 24.86 -25.90 20.00
C PHE A 64 25.17 -24.86 21.07
N GLU A 65 26.37 -24.26 21.06
CA GLU A 65 26.74 -23.18 21.98
C GLU A 65 25.76 -22.00 21.88
N LEU A 66 25.48 -21.55 20.65
CA LEU A 66 24.53 -20.46 20.41
C LEU A 66 23.11 -20.79 20.90
N ILE A 67 22.67 -22.04 20.81
CA ILE A 67 21.36 -22.47 21.29
C ILE A 67 21.29 -22.46 22.82
N GLU A 68 22.37 -22.79 23.52
CA GLU A 68 22.44 -22.63 24.97
C GLU A 68 22.41 -21.14 25.36
N ASP A 69 23.10 -20.28 24.62
CA ASP A 69 23.07 -18.83 24.84
C ASP A 69 21.69 -18.22 24.63
N LEU A 70 20.90 -18.72 23.65
CA LEU A 70 19.50 -18.32 23.45
C LEU A 70 18.61 -18.63 24.66
N LYS A 71 18.93 -19.67 25.46
CA LYS A 71 18.18 -20.03 26.67
C LYS A 71 18.55 -19.17 27.88
N SER A 72 19.60 -18.36 27.78
CA SER A 72 20.02 -17.48 28.88
C SER A 72 18.95 -16.43 29.19
N ASN A 73 18.94 -15.93 30.43
CA ASN A 73 18.06 -14.84 30.85
C ASN A 73 18.59 -13.45 30.47
N SER A 74 19.78 -13.37 29.85
CA SER A 74 20.40 -12.11 29.48
C SER A 74 19.98 -11.70 28.07
N THR A 75 19.31 -10.56 27.96
CA THR A 75 18.90 -9.99 26.66
C THR A 75 20.10 -9.73 25.75
N ASP A 76 21.26 -9.39 26.31
CA ASP A 76 22.47 -9.12 25.54
C ASP A 76 23.07 -10.40 24.94
N VAL A 77 23.06 -11.49 25.72
CA VAL A 77 23.51 -12.81 25.26
C VAL A 77 22.55 -13.35 24.21
N GLN A 78 21.24 -13.31 24.47
CA GLN A 78 20.23 -13.68 23.48
C GLN A 78 20.37 -12.88 22.19
N ARG A 79 20.56 -11.56 22.27
CA ARG A 79 20.73 -10.67 21.11
C ARG A 79 21.95 -11.04 20.29
N ALA A 80 23.09 -11.28 20.95
CA ALA A 80 24.33 -11.69 20.28
C ALA A 80 24.17 -13.06 19.60
N ALA A 81 23.66 -14.06 20.33
CA ALA A 81 23.46 -15.40 19.81
C ALA A 81 22.46 -15.44 18.64
N THR A 82 21.35 -14.70 18.75
CA THR A 82 20.36 -14.58 17.66
C THR A 82 20.97 -13.91 16.43
N ALA A 83 21.78 -12.86 16.62
CA ALA A 83 22.46 -12.18 15.51
C ALA A 83 23.43 -13.11 14.79
N GLU A 84 24.13 -13.96 15.52
CA GLU A 84 25.08 -14.93 14.95
C GLU A 84 24.37 -16.09 14.25
N LEU A 85 23.32 -16.66 14.84
CA LEU A 85 22.48 -17.67 14.19
C LEU A 85 21.87 -17.15 12.90
N ARG A 86 21.44 -15.88 12.86
CA ARG A 86 20.96 -15.23 11.64
C ARG A 86 22.03 -15.21 10.54
N LEU A 87 23.30 -14.93 10.89
CA LEU A 87 24.40 -14.93 9.94
C LEU A 87 24.69 -16.34 9.42
N LEU A 88 24.74 -17.34 10.31
CA LEU A 88 24.94 -18.75 9.93
C LEU A 88 23.81 -19.23 9.00
N ALA A 89 22.56 -18.87 9.28
CA ALA A 89 21.41 -19.27 8.46
C ALA A 89 21.42 -18.73 7.01
N ARG A 90 22.25 -17.72 6.70
CA ARG A 90 22.40 -17.22 5.32
C ARG A 90 22.92 -18.31 4.38
N HIS A 91 23.80 -19.16 4.91
CA HIS A 91 24.43 -20.28 4.22
C HIS A 91 23.48 -21.48 4.18
N MET A 92 23.25 -22.07 3.00
CA MET A 92 22.22 -23.10 2.84
C MET A 92 22.58 -24.39 3.60
N GLU A 93 23.87 -24.70 3.64
CA GLU A 93 24.51 -25.83 4.31
C GLU A 93 24.20 -25.85 5.82
N ASN A 94 24.08 -24.66 6.43
CA ASN A 94 23.86 -24.54 7.88
C ASN A 94 22.38 -24.60 8.27
N ARG A 95 21.45 -24.36 7.33
CA ARG A 95 20.02 -24.20 7.66
C ARG A 95 19.41 -25.48 8.23
N MET A 96 19.82 -26.65 7.74
CA MET A 96 19.32 -27.92 8.27
C MET A 96 19.90 -28.23 9.65
N VAL A 97 21.20 -27.98 9.84
CA VAL A 97 21.87 -28.16 11.15
C VAL A 97 21.22 -27.28 12.22
N ILE A 98 21.06 -25.98 11.94
CA ILE A 98 20.42 -25.03 12.86
C ILE A 98 19.01 -25.49 13.25
N ALA A 99 18.22 -25.97 12.27
CA ALA A 99 16.89 -26.49 12.54
C ALA A 99 16.92 -27.76 13.40
N ASN A 100 17.79 -28.72 13.07
CA ASN A 100 17.91 -30.00 13.75
C ASN A 100 18.41 -29.86 15.20
N CYS A 101 19.24 -28.85 15.49
CA CYS A 101 19.67 -28.57 16.86
C CYS A 101 18.57 -27.92 17.72
N GLY A 102 17.38 -27.62 17.16
CA GLY A 102 16.22 -27.12 17.90
C GLY A 102 16.12 -25.59 17.98
N ALA A 103 16.85 -24.85 17.14
CA ALA A 103 16.82 -23.38 17.17
C ALA A 103 15.45 -22.79 16.82
N ILE A 104 14.64 -23.47 15.99
CA ILE A 104 13.37 -22.93 15.47
C ILE A 104 12.44 -22.50 16.60
N SER A 105 12.18 -23.36 17.58
CA SER A 105 11.23 -23.05 18.67
C SER A 105 11.71 -21.88 19.54
N LEU A 106 13.02 -21.77 19.77
CA LEU A 106 13.61 -20.65 20.52
C LEU A 106 13.51 -19.34 19.73
N LEU A 107 13.84 -19.36 18.44
CA LEU A 107 13.70 -18.21 17.56
C LEU A 107 12.24 -17.73 17.47
N VAL A 108 11.28 -18.67 17.41
CA VAL A 108 9.85 -18.34 17.43
C VAL A 108 9.45 -17.65 18.75
N GLY A 109 9.98 -18.11 19.89
CA GLY A 109 9.77 -17.46 21.18
C GLY A 109 10.28 -16.01 21.21
N LEU A 110 11.45 -15.76 20.59
CA LEU A 110 12.08 -14.45 20.52
C LEU A 110 11.36 -13.45 19.60
N LEU A 111 10.39 -13.88 18.80
CA LEU A 111 9.53 -12.96 18.03
C LEU A 111 8.66 -12.06 18.92
N HIS A 112 8.46 -12.42 20.19
CA HIS A 112 7.80 -11.58 21.19
C HIS A 112 8.78 -10.76 22.06
N SER A 113 10.08 -10.78 21.74
CA SER A 113 11.07 -10.01 22.49
C SER A 113 10.74 -8.51 22.44
N THR A 114 10.87 -7.86 23.60
CA THR A 114 10.73 -6.40 23.70
C THR A 114 11.95 -5.65 23.16
N ASP A 115 13.07 -6.35 22.93
CA ASP A 115 14.24 -5.77 22.28
C ASP A 115 14.07 -5.83 20.74
N PRO A 116 13.96 -4.68 20.06
CA PRO A 116 13.68 -4.65 18.62
C PRO A 116 14.75 -5.34 17.78
N LYS A 117 16.03 -5.28 18.21
CA LYS A 117 17.13 -5.92 17.49
C LYS A 117 17.05 -7.44 17.57
N THR A 118 16.73 -7.98 18.75
CA THR A 118 16.53 -9.42 18.93
C THR A 118 15.34 -9.91 18.11
N GLN A 119 14.20 -9.20 18.15
CA GLN A 119 13.02 -9.54 17.36
C GLN A 119 13.31 -9.53 15.84
N GLU A 120 13.99 -8.49 15.34
CA GLU A 120 14.41 -8.38 13.94
C GLU A 120 15.37 -9.51 13.54
N ASN A 121 16.37 -9.79 14.37
CA ASN A 121 17.32 -10.86 14.11
C ASN A 121 16.63 -12.23 14.08
N ALA A 122 15.69 -12.47 15.01
CA ALA A 122 14.94 -13.72 15.09
C ALA A 122 14.07 -13.95 13.85
N VAL A 123 13.31 -12.95 13.42
CA VAL A 123 12.47 -13.08 12.21
C VAL A 123 13.33 -13.25 10.95
N THR A 124 14.49 -12.59 10.89
CA THR A 124 15.41 -12.71 9.76
C THR A 124 16.09 -14.08 9.72
N ALA A 125 16.44 -14.64 10.88
CA ALA A 125 16.94 -16.01 10.97
C ALA A 125 15.87 -17.01 10.49
N LEU A 126 14.62 -16.88 10.95
CA LEU A 126 13.51 -17.72 10.51
C LEU A 126 13.24 -17.60 9.00
N LEU A 127 13.31 -16.38 8.44
CA LEU A 127 13.22 -16.18 6.99
C LEU A 127 14.30 -16.96 6.26
N ASN A 128 15.56 -16.83 6.68
CA ASN A 128 16.67 -17.54 6.07
C ASN A 128 16.49 -19.06 6.14
N LEU A 129 16.04 -19.58 7.30
CA LEU A 129 15.72 -20.99 7.48
C LEU A 129 14.56 -21.44 6.59
N SER A 130 13.53 -20.61 6.37
CA SER A 130 12.37 -20.96 5.54
C SER A 130 12.69 -21.04 4.04
N LEU A 131 13.86 -20.56 3.61
CA LEU A 131 14.34 -20.68 2.23
C LEU A 131 14.84 -22.11 1.88
N SER A 132 14.80 -23.07 2.80
CA SER A 132 15.07 -24.50 2.58
C SER A 132 13.85 -25.36 2.97
N ASP A 133 14.04 -26.67 3.18
CA ASP A 133 12.96 -27.62 3.53
C ASP A 133 12.44 -27.49 4.97
N ASN A 134 12.93 -26.50 5.73
CA ASN A 134 12.51 -26.23 7.11
C ASN A 134 11.10 -25.63 7.23
N LYS A 135 10.41 -25.31 6.12
CA LYS A 135 9.10 -24.65 6.13
C LYS A 135 8.06 -25.38 6.98
N ILE A 136 8.04 -26.72 6.90
CA ILE A 136 7.11 -27.55 7.68
C ILE A 136 7.48 -27.50 9.17
N ALA A 137 8.77 -27.59 9.49
CA ALA A 137 9.24 -27.50 10.87
C ALA A 137 8.90 -26.14 11.50
N ILE A 138 9.06 -25.05 10.76
CA ILE A 138 8.70 -23.70 11.20
C ILE A 138 7.18 -23.57 11.42
N ALA A 139 6.37 -24.09 10.50
CA ALA A 139 4.91 -24.08 10.65
C ALA A 139 4.46 -24.89 11.89
N ASN A 140 5.02 -26.08 12.09
CA ASN A 140 4.74 -26.95 13.24
C ASN A 140 5.20 -26.36 14.58
N ALA A 141 6.17 -25.44 14.57
CA ALA A 141 6.59 -24.68 15.74
C ALA A 141 5.61 -23.54 16.11
N ASN A 142 4.39 -23.51 15.54
CA ASN A 142 3.37 -22.49 15.76
C ASN A 142 3.86 -21.06 15.45
N ALA A 143 4.70 -20.90 14.42
CA ALA A 143 5.30 -19.61 14.08
C ALA A 143 4.33 -18.59 13.49
N ILE A 144 3.14 -18.99 13.01
CA ILE A 144 2.23 -18.12 12.25
C ILE A 144 1.76 -16.91 13.08
N ASP A 145 1.22 -17.12 14.28
CA ASP A 145 0.73 -16.02 15.12
C ASP A 145 1.87 -15.11 15.61
N PRO A 146 3.02 -15.62 16.09
CA PRO A 146 4.22 -14.82 16.37
C PRO A 146 4.71 -13.99 15.18
N LEU A 147 4.70 -14.54 13.96
CA LEU A 147 5.06 -13.78 12.77
C LEU A 147 4.07 -12.65 12.50
N ILE A 148 2.76 -12.90 12.64
CA ILE A 148 1.72 -11.87 12.51
C ILE A 148 1.86 -10.80 13.60
N HIS A 149 2.30 -11.16 14.81
CA HIS A 149 2.64 -10.20 15.85
C HIS A 149 3.76 -9.26 15.37
N VAL A 150 4.90 -9.80 14.89
CA VAL A 150 6.01 -9.00 14.35
C VAL A 150 5.57 -8.13 13.17
N LEU A 151 4.68 -8.63 12.31
CA LEU A 151 4.13 -7.86 11.19
C LEU A 151 3.35 -6.61 11.64
N LYS A 152 2.79 -6.62 12.86
CA LYS A 152 2.06 -5.50 13.47
C LYS A 152 2.96 -4.58 14.30
N THR A 153 3.87 -5.15 15.09
CA THR A 153 4.59 -4.43 16.15
C THR A 153 6.06 -4.18 15.84
N GLY A 154 6.63 -4.91 14.88
CA GLY A 154 8.04 -4.85 14.54
C GLY A 154 8.44 -3.53 13.89
N ASN A 155 9.75 -3.29 13.86
CA ASN A 155 10.33 -2.21 13.07
C ASN A 155 10.16 -2.51 11.55
N PRO A 156 10.42 -1.55 10.64
CA PRO A 156 10.17 -1.74 9.22
C PRO A 156 10.86 -2.98 8.61
N GLU A 157 12.11 -3.26 8.97
CA GLU A 157 12.84 -4.43 8.46
C GLU A 157 12.25 -5.74 9.01
N ALA A 158 11.88 -5.78 10.29
CA ALA A 158 11.23 -6.93 10.90
C ALA A 158 9.84 -7.20 10.28
N GLN A 159 9.06 -6.16 9.98
CA GLN A 159 7.77 -6.29 9.29
C GLN A 159 7.93 -6.85 7.88
N GLU A 160 8.92 -6.36 7.14
CA GLU A 160 9.29 -6.85 5.81
C GLU A 160 9.67 -8.34 5.84
N ASN A 161 10.59 -8.70 6.73
CA ASN A 161 11.05 -10.07 6.87
C ASN A 161 9.95 -11.00 7.38
N SER A 162 9.03 -10.50 8.23
CA SER A 162 7.85 -11.26 8.64
C SER A 162 6.91 -11.55 7.46
N ALA A 163 6.59 -10.53 6.64
CA ALA A 163 5.76 -10.70 5.45
C ALA A 163 6.39 -11.71 4.46
N ALA A 164 7.70 -11.62 4.24
CA ALA A 164 8.44 -12.56 3.39
C ALA A 164 8.44 -14.00 3.96
N THR A 165 8.54 -14.15 5.29
CA THR A 165 8.51 -15.46 5.94
C THR A 165 7.12 -16.07 5.81
N LEU A 166 6.05 -15.32 6.08
CA LEU A 166 4.66 -15.78 5.90
C LEU A 166 4.40 -16.21 4.44
N LEU A 167 4.91 -15.45 3.46
CA LEU A 167 4.86 -15.85 2.06
C LEU A 167 5.60 -17.18 1.84
N SER A 168 6.81 -17.34 2.37
CA SER A 168 7.61 -18.56 2.26
C SER A 168 6.92 -19.79 2.87
N LEU A 169 6.16 -19.62 3.96
CA LEU A 169 5.41 -20.70 4.62
C LEU A 169 4.10 -21.04 3.92
N SER A 170 3.57 -20.14 3.09
CA SER A 170 2.28 -20.30 2.39
C SER A 170 2.33 -21.23 1.15
N VAL A 171 3.10 -22.32 1.24
CA VAL A 171 3.24 -23.32 0.15
C VAL A 171 2.06 -24.28 0.11
N THR A 172 1.54 -24.68 1.26
CA THR A 172 0.39 -25.61 1.36
C THR A 172 -0.91 -24.84 1.54
N GLU A 173 -2.03 -25.40 1.05
CA GLU A 173 -3.35 -24.79 1.25
C GLU A 173 -3.73 -24.69 2.75
N GLU A 174 -3.31 -25.66 3.57
CA GLU A 174 -3.50 -25.60 5.03
C GLU A 174 -2.79 -24.38 5.63
N ASN A 175 -1.52 -24.15 5.30
CA ASN A 175 -0.80 -22.98 5.80
C ASN A 175 -1.42 -21.68 5.30
N LYS A 176 -1.85 -21.62 4.03
CA LYS A 176 -2.57 -20.46 3.49
C LYS A 176 -3.84 -20.18 4.30
N LEU A 177 -4.62 -21.21 4.61
CA LEU A 177 -5.87 -21.10 5.36
C LEU A 177 -5.59 -20.61 6.79
N GLN A 178 -4.59 -21.18 7.47
CA GLN A 178 -4.21 -20.77 8.82
C GLN A 178 -3.74 -19.31 8.85
N ILE A 179 -2.84 -18.90 7.96
CA ILE A 179 -2.35 -17.52 7.87
C ILE A 179 -3.51 -16.53 7.64
N GLY A 180 -4.47 -16.87 6.78
CA GLY A 180 -5.65 -16.06 6.53
C GLY A 180 -6.55 -15.93 7.77
N ARG A 181 -6.85 -17.06 8.43
CA ARG A 181 -7.69 -17.14 9.64
C ARG A 181 -7.07 -16.43 10.84
N SER A 182 -5.75 -16.50 11.02
CA SER A 182 -4.99 -15.78 12.06
C SER A 182 -4.96 -14.26 11.87
N GLY A 183 -5.58 -13.73 10.80
CA GLY A 183 -5.76 -12.30 10.62
C GLY A 183 -4.55 -11.58 10.03
N ALA A 184 -3.69 -12.28 9.27
CA ALA A 184 -2.54 -11.67 8.58
C ALA A 184 -2.95 -10.63 7.52
N ILE A 185 -4.16 -10.74 6.95
CA ILE A 185 -4.61 -9.91 5.81
C ILE A 185 -4.59 -8.41 6.16
N GLY A 186 -5.08 -8.02 7.34
CA GLY A 186 -5.13 -6.61 7.76
C GLY A 186 -3.73 -5.97 7.84
N PRO A 187 -2.81 -6.53 8.64
CA PRO A 187 -1.43 -6.05 8.71
C PRO A 187 -0.69 -6.04 7.36
N LEU A 188 -0.90 -7.05 6.51
CA LEU A 188 -0.32 -7.05 5.16
C LEU A 188 -0.85 -5.88 4.29
N VAL A 189 -2.15 -5.55 4.40
CA VAL A 189 -2.72 -4.38 3.70
C VAL A 189 -2.16 -3.07 4.26
N GLU A 190 -1.92 -3.01 5.57
CA GLU A 190 -1.28 -1.85 6.20
C GLU A 190 0.17 -1.67 5.74
N LEU A 191 0.96 -2.76 5.70
CA LEU A 191 2.32 -2.75 5.17
C LEU A 191 2.33 -2.34 3.68
N LEU A 192 1.33 -2.74 2.90
CA LEU A 192 1.16 -2.30 1.52
C LEU A 192 0.86 -0.78 1.40
N ALA A 193 0.15 -0.20 2.37
CA ALA A 193 -0.14 1.23 2.36
C ALA A 193 1.07 2.06 2.82
N ASN A 194 1.66 1.68 3.94
CA ASN A 194 2.59 2.53 4.71
C ASN A 194 4.04 2.04 4.70
N GLY A 195 4.30 0.81 4.24
CA GLY A 195 5.64 0.21 4.24
C GLY A 195 6.61 0.81 3.22
N THR A 196 7.86 0.36 3.32
CA THR A 196 8.92 0.66 2.35
C THR A 196 8.62 0.05 0.99
N LEU A 197 9.43 0.37 -0.02
CA LEU A 197 9.28 -0.25 -1.35
C LEU A 197 9.41 -1.77 -1.30
N ARG A 198 10.34 -2.29 -0.47
CA ARG A 198 10.53 -3.73 -0.27
C ARG A 198 9.33 -4.34 0.46
N GLY A 199 8.91 -3.74 1.57
CA GLY A 199 7.74 -4.22 2.32
C GLY A 199 6.44 -4.22 1.52
N LYS A 200 6.24 -3.23 0.65
CA LYS A 200 5.12 -3.20 -0.27
C LYS A 200 5.17 -4.36 -1.26
N LYS A 201 6.34 -4.67 -1.82
CA LYS A 201 6.50 -5.80 -2.74
C LYS A 201 6.18 -7.13 -2.04
N ASP A 202 6.76 -7.34 -0.86
CA ASP A 202 6.57 -8.57 -0.09
C ASP A 202 5.11 -8.72 0.36
N ALA A 203 4.48 -7.63 0.79
CA ALA A 203 3.06 -7.60 1.14
C ALA A 203 2.15 -7.95 -0.05
N VAL A 204 2.39 -7.39 -1.25
CA VAL A 204 1.61 -7.75 -2.45
C VAL A 204 1.78 -9.22 -2.78
N SER A 205 3.01 -9.74 -2.76
CA SER A 205 3.27 -11.15 -3.05
C SER A 205 2.60 -12.09 -2.05
N ALA A 206 2.67 -11.77 -0.75
CA ALA A 206 1.98 -12.51 0.30
C ALA A 206 0.46 -12.49 0.11
N LEU A 207 -0.14 -11.30 -0.08
CA LEU A 207 -1.58 -11.16 -0.30
C LEU A 207 -2.05 -11.90 -1.55
N TYR A 208 -1.29 -11.81 -2.65
CA TYR A 208 -1.60 -12.52 -3.88
C TYR A 208 -1.59 -14.03 -3.65
N ASN A 209 -0.54 -14.57 -3.04
CA ASN A 209 -0.42 -16.01 -2.80
C ASN A 209 -1.50 -16.53 -1.83
N LEU A 210 -1.83 -15.77 -0.79
CA LEU A 210 -2.92 -16.12 0.12
C LEU A 210 -4.30 -16.07 -0.58
N SER A 211 -4.48 -15.16 -1.55
CA SER A 211 -5.75 -15.01 -2.28
C SER A 211 -6.02 -16.09 -3.32
N THR A 212 -5.04 -16.97 -3.60
CA THR A 212 -5.29 -18.14 -4.46
C THR A 212 -6.27 -19.11 -3.80
N LEU A 213 -6.36 -19.09 -2.46
CA LEU A 213 -7.35 -19.85 -1.69
C LEU A 213 -8.67 -19.07 -1.61
N ARG A 214 -9.78 -19.74 -1.93
CA ARG A 214 -11.11 -19.11 -2.06
C ARG A 214 -11.62 -18.52 -0.74
N GLU A 215 -11.36 -19.20 0.36
CA GLU A 215 -11.74 -18.84 1.72
C GLU A 215 -11.06 -17.52 2.12
N ASN A 216 -9.75 -17.43 1.88
CA ASN A 216 -8.97 -16.20 2.12
C ASN A 216 -9.45 -15.04 1.26
N LYS A 217 -9.86 -15.30 0.01
CA LYS A 217 -10.44 -14.28 -0.87
C LYS A 217 -11.75 -13.74 -0.30
N ALA A 218 -12.64 -14.59 0.21
CA ALA A 218 -13.88 -14.17 0.85
C ALA A 218 -13.61 -13.36 2.13
N GLN A 219 -12.64 -13.78 2.95
CA GLN A 219 -12.25 -13.08 4.17
C GLN A 219 -11.58 -11.72 3.88
N ALA A 220 -10.73 -11.63 2.86
CA ALA A 220 -10.15 -10.37 2.41
C ALA A 220 -11.22 -9.38 1.96
N LEU A 221 -12.25 -9.86 1.24
CA LEU A 221 -13.39 -9.04 0.84
C LEU A 221 -14.22 -8.60 2.06
N LEU A 222 -14.50 -9.50 3.00
CA LEU A 222 -15.21 -9.16 4.25
C LEU A 222 -14.46 -8.09 5.05
N ASN A 223 -13.13 -8.22 5.18
CA ASN A 223 -12.29 -7.21 5.83
C ASN A 223 -12.31 -5.87 5.10
N CYS A 224 -12.44 -5.86 3.76
CA CYS A 224 -12.64 -4.61 3.00
C CYS A 224 -14.01 -3.96 3.29
N PHE A 225 -15.05 -4.75 3.58
CA PHE A 225 -16.35 -4.24 3.99
C PHE A 225 -16.36 -3.74 5.44
N GLN A 226 -15.69 -4.45 6.35
CA GLN A 226 -15.57 -4.07 7.76
C GLN A 226 -14.64 -2.85 7.97
N ASN A 227 -13.56 -2.73 7.18
CA ASN A 227 -12.67 -1.56 7.18
C ASN A 227 -13.19 -0.35 6.38
N GLN A 228 -14.47 -0.31 6.00
CA GLN A 228 -15.10 0.94 5.54
C GLN A 228 -15.10 2.03 6.63
N GLY A 229 -14.85 1.67 7.90
CA GLY A 229 -14.56 2.62 8.98
C GLY A 229 -13.16 3.27 8.91
N TYR A 230 -12.14 2.55 8.42
CA TYR A 230 -10.73 2.99 8.45
C TYR A 230 -10.25 3.75 7.21
N LEU A 231 -11.02 3.75 6.12
CA LEU A 231 -10.73 4.54 4.90
C LEU A 231 -11.33 5.96 4.91
N HIS A 232 -11.73 6.48 6.07
CA HIS A 232 -12.37 7.80 6.19
C HIS A 232 -11.43 9.00 5.99
N SER A 233 -10.12 8.82 5.79
CA SER A 233 -9.25 9.91 5.33
C SER A 233 -9.23 10.01 3.78
N GLY A 234 -10.29 10.61 3.25
CA GLY A 234 -10.16 11.52 2.11
C GLY A 234 -10.21 10.96 0.67
N ARG A 235 -10.33 9.65 0.41
CA ARG A 235 -10.54 9.15 -0.97
C ARG A 235 -12.00 8.89 -1.27
N SER A 236 -12.62 9.79 -2.04
CA SER A 236 -13.94 9.56 -2.64
C SER A 236 -13.92 8.25 -3.43
N THR A 237 -14.73 7.27 -3.01
CA THR A 237 -14.93 6.04 -3.78
C THR A 237 -15.30 6.39 -5.23
N PHE A 238 -14.82 5.62 -6.21
CA PHE A 238 -14.96 5.93 -7.63
C PHE A 238 -16.41 6.23 -8.06
N LYS A 239 -17.38 5.62 -7.38
CA LYS A 239 -18.82 5.81 -7.59
C LYS A 239 -19.33 7.21 -7.18
N LYS A 240 -18.56 7.98 -6.40
CA LYS A 240 -18.96 9.28 -5.86
C LYS A 240 -18.26 10.48 -6.53
N LYS A 241 -17.35 10.26 -7.50
CA LYS A 241 -16.56 11.36 -8.12
C LYS A 241 -17.40 12.38 -8.90
N ALA A 242 -18.24 11.95 -9.84
CA ALA A 242 -19.10 12.86 -10.62
C ALA A 242 -20.17 13.56 -9.75
N PRO A 243 -20.89 12.86 -8.86
CA PRO A 243 -21.79 13.50 -7.90
C PRO A 243 -21.09 14.52 -6.99
N LYS A 244 -19.88 14.21 -6.51
CA LYS A 244 -19.09 15.13 -5.67
C LYS A 244 -18.67 16.38 -6.44
N ALA A 245 -18.26 16.24 -7.70
CA ALA A 245 -17.93 17.38 -8.55
C ALA A 245 -19.14 18.34 -8.72
N ILE A 246 -20.34 17.80 -8.96
CA ILE A 246 -21.56 18.61 -9.03
C ILE A 246 -21.85 19.29 -7.69
N LYS A 247 -21.67 18.58 -6.57
CA LYS A 247 -21.84 19.16 -5.23
C LYS A 247 -20.88 20.32 -4.97
N GLU A 248 -19.63 20.20 -5.38
CA GLU A 248 -18.64 21.29 -5.25
C GLU A 248 -18.99 22.49 -6.15
N ILE A 249 -19.47 22.26 -7.38
CA ILE A 249 -19.96 23.35 -8.26
C ILE A 249 -21.12 24.09 -7.60
N LYS A 250 -22.09 23.36 -7.02
CA LYS A 250 -23.22 23.98 -6.31
C LYS A 250 -22.76 24.80 -5.11
N LYS A 251 -21.83 24.25 -4.30
CA LYS A 251 -21.26 24.94 -3.14
C LYS A 251 -20.51 26.21 -3.54
N PHE A 252 -19.74 26.15 -4.63
CA PHE A 252 -19.04 27.31 -5.18
C PHE A 252 -20.02 28.40 -5.64
N ALA A 253 -21.07 28.03 -6.39
CA ALA A 253 -22.09 28.96 -6.86
C ALA A 253 -22.89 29.60 -5.72
N GLN A 254 -23.29 28.80 -4.72
CA GLN A 254 -23.94 29.28 -3.51
C GLN A 254 -23.09 30.34 -2.80
N LYS A 255 -21.79 30.09 -2.62
CA LYS A 255 -20.87 31.05 -1.99
C LYS A 255 -20.64 32.30 -2.85
N ALA A 256 -20.55 32.14 -4.17
CA ALA A 256 -20.25 33.24 -5.09
C ALA A 256 -21.42 34.20 -5.33
N MET A 257 -22.66 33.70 -5.24
CA MET A 257 -23.89 34.43 -5.55
C MET A 257 -24.78 34.71 -4.33
N GLY A 258 -24.56 34.01 -3.22
CA GLY A 258 -25.35 34.17 -2.00
C GLY A 258 -26.80 33.68 -2.14
N THR A 259 -27.05 32.64 -2.94
CA THR A 259 -28.38 31.98 -3.03
C THR A 259 -28.28 30.54 -2.56
N THR A 260 -29.30 30.05 -1.86
CA THR A 260 -29.40 28.66 -1.38
C THR A 260 -29.93 27.73 -2.47
N ASP A 261 -30.86 28.17 -3.32
CA ASP A 261 -31.24 27.45 -4.55
C ASP A 261 -30.19 27.64 -5.65
N VAL A 262 -29.58 26.52 -6.06
CA VAL A 262 -28.59 26.44 -7.15
C VAL A 262 -28.99 25.35 -8.13
N ARG A 263 -29.36 25.78 -9.34
CA ARG A 263 -29.78 24.94 -10.46
C ARG A 263 -28.61 24.78 -11.44
N VAL A 264 -28.31 23.52 -11.79
CA VAL A 264 -27.21 23.17 -12.71
C VAL A 264 -27.81 22.82 -14.06
N ASP A 265 -27.35 23.47 -15.12
CA ASP A 265 -27.86 23.25 -16.47
C ASP A 265 -27.59 21.83 -16.98
N VAL A 266 -28.50 21.33 -17.83
CA VAL A 266 -28.45 19.98 -18.37
C VAL A 266 -27.19 19.77 -19.23
N LYS A 267 -26.72 20.78 -19.97
CA LYS A 267 -25.50 20.68 -20.79
C LYS A 267 -24.25 20.58 -19.91
N LEU A 268 -24.20 21.35 -18.83
CA LEU A 268 -23.12 21.28 -17.84
C LEU A 268 -23.10 19.91 -17.15
N ASN A 269 -24.27 19.39 -16.76
CA ASN A 269 -24.38 18.05 -16.20
C ASN A 269 -23.88 16.99 -17.21
N LYS A 270 -24.36 17.01 -18.46
CA LYS A 270 -23.87 16.10 -19.52
C LYS A 270 -22.35 16.20 -19.73
N HIS A 271 -21.79 17.41 -19.69
CA HIS A 271 -20.35 17.62 -19.86
C HIS A 271 -19.52 16.97 -18.73
N ILE A 272 -19.95 17.10 -17.46
CA ILE A 272 -19.29 16.48 -16.30
C ILE A 272 -19.30 14.94 -16.41
N TRP A 273 -20.38 14.38 -16.95
CA TRP A 273 -20.58 12.94 -17.10
C TRP A 273 -20.04 12.36 -18.42
N SER A 274 -19.61 13.20 -19.37
CA SER A 274 -19.23 12.81 -20.74
C SER A 274 -18.12 11.75 -20.82
N ARG A 275 -17.19 11.73 -19.85
CA ARG A 275 -16.07 10.79 -19.76
C ARG A 275 -16.30 9.65 -18.75
N GLY A 276 -17.54 9.50 -18.29
CA GLY A 276 -17.95 8.49 -17.32
C GLY A 276 -17.57 8.82 -15.86
N ILE A 277 -18.11 8.03 -14.93
CA ILE A 277 -18.06 8.31 -13.49
C ILE A 277 -16.64 8.33 -12.89
N ARG A 278 -15.68 7.64 -13.55
CA ARG A 278 -14.28 7.53 -13.09
C ARG A 278 -13.39 8.69 -13.54
N SER A 279 -13.73 9.34 -14.66
CA SER A 279 -12.85 10.26 -15.40
C SER A 279 -13.48 11.66 -15.55
N VAL A 280 -13.93 12.23 -14.43
CA VAL A 280 -14.50 13.58 -14.39
C VAL A 280 -13.45 14.62 -14.84
N PRO A 281 -13.80 15.62 -15.67
CA PRO A 281 -12.89 16.70 -16.04
C PRO A 281 -12.24 17.37 -14.83
N ARG A 282 -10.92 17.62 -14.88
CA ARG A 282 -10.18 18.21 -13.75
C ARG A 282 -10.52 19.68 -13.51
N ARG A 283 -10.87 20.40 -14.58
CA ARG A 283 -11.22 21.82 -14.59
C ARG A 283 -12.39 22.04 -15.54
N VAL A 284 -13.35 22.86 -15.12
CA VAL A 284 -14.50 23.27 -15.94
C VAL A 284 -14.70 24.76 -15.79
N ARG A 285 -14.97 25.45 -16.90
CA ARG A 285 -15.35 26.86 -16.89
C ARG A 285 -16.87 26.96 -16.83
N VAL A 286 -17.36 27.69 -15.84
CA VAL A 286 -18.79 27.84 -15.59
C VAL A 286 -19.17 29.30 -15.58
N ARG A 287 -20.35 29.60 -16.14
CA ARG A 287 -21.03 30.89 -16.03
C ARG A 287 -22.15 30.72 -15.00
N ILE A 288 -22.24 31.65 -14.06
CA ILE A 288 -23.20 31.64 -12.97
C ILE A 288 -24.01 32.93 -13.06
N ALA A 289 -25.33 32.81 -13.12
CA ALA A 289 -26.25 33.95 -13.19
C ALA A 289 -27.28 33.85 -12.06
N ARG A 290 -27.49 34.94 -11.33
CA ARG A 290 -28.56 35.05 -10.32
C ARG A 290 -29.82 35.60 -10.96
N LYS A 291 -30.90 34.81 -10.94
CA LYS A 291 -32.18 35.13 -11.58
C LYS A 291 -33.30 35.21 -10.54
N ARG A 292 -34.39 35.93 -10.87
CA ARG A 292 -35.63 35.89 -10.11
C ARG A 292 -36.37 34.58 -10.36
N ASN A 293 -37.02 34.10 -9.32
CA ASN A 293 -37.87 32.93 -9.37
C ASN A 293 -39.32 33.38 -9.54
N ASP A 294 -39.91 33.09 -10.70
CA ASP A 294 -41.28 33.48 -11.05
C ASP A 294 -42.30 32.36 -10.77
N GLU A 295 -41.87 31.27 -10.11
CA GLU A 295 -42.75 30.17 -9.68
C GLU A 295 -43.61 30.64 -8.48
N GLU A 296 -44.95 30.53 -8.59
CA GLU A 296 -45.92 31.04 -7.60
C GLU A 296 -45.74 30.43 -6.19
N ASP A 297 -45.23 29.19 -6.11
CA ASP A 297 -44.96 28.46 -4.86
C ASP A 297 -43.47 28.40 -4.48
N ALA A 298 -42.64 29.30 -5.04
CA ALA A 298 -41.21 29.32 -4.80
C ALA A 298 -40.87 29.60 -3.32
N LYS A 299 -40.10 28.71 -2.70
CA LYS A 299 -39.55 28.94 -1.34
C LYS A 299 -38.51 30.07 -1.28
N GLU A 300 -37.92 30.42 -2.41
CA GLU A 300 -36.88 31.45 -2.52
C GLU A 300 -37.12 32.33 -3.74
N GLU A 301 -37.02 33.65 -3.58
CA GLU A 301 -37.24 34.66 -4.62
C GLU A 301 -36.13 34.69 -5.68
N LEU A 302 -34.94 34.18 -5.38
CA LEU A 302 -33.76 34.26 -6.24
C LEU A 302 -33.05 32.91 -6.30
N PHE A 303 -32.72 32.44 -7.50
CA PHE A 303 -31.91 31.23 -7.69
C PHE A 303 -30.66 31.51 -8.53
N SER A 304 -29.64 30.67 -8.37
CA SER A 304 -28.44 30.70 -9.21
C SER A 304 -28.49 29.61 -10.28
N LEU A 305 -28.41 30.00 -11.55
CA LEU A 305 -28.28 29.09 -12.68
C LEU A 305 -26.81 28.96 -13.09
N VAL A 306 -26.30 27.72 -13.12
CA VAL A 306 -24.93 27.41 -13.54
C VAL A 306 -24.93 26.76 -14.92
N THR A 307 -24.28 27.40 -15.89
CA THR A 307 -24.10 26.91 -17.27
C THR A 307 -22.63 26.68 -17.58
N VAL A 308 -22.35 25.87 -18.61
CA VAL A 308 -20.99 25.72 -19.14
C VAL A 308 -20.60 26.98 -19.91
N ALA A 309 -19.41 27.51 -19.65
CA ALA A 309 -18.84 28.62 -20.41
C ALA A 309 -17.88 28.09 -21.47
N GLU A 310 -17.87 28.71 -22.65
CA GLU A 310 -16.96 28.35 -23.72
C GLU A 310 -15.51 28.64 -23.31
N VAL A 311 -14.62 27.72 -23.68
CA VAL A 311 -13.18 27.82 -23.42
C VAL A 311 -12.51 27.99 -24.77
N SER A 312 -11.76 29.08 -24.94
CA SER A 312 -10.94 29.33 -26.13
C SER A 312 -9.94 28.18 -26.36
N GLN A 313 -9.50 27.99 -27.61
CA GLN A 313 -8.54 26.95 -28.01
C GLN A 313 -7.19 27.07 -27.25
N GLU A 314 -6.89 28.22 -26.67
CA GLU A 314 -5.71 28.49 -25.82
C GLU A 314 -5.77 27.84 -24.42
N GLY A 315 -6.88 27.20 -24.07
CA GLY A 315 -7.04 26.40 -22.84
C GLY A 315 -7.33 27.23 -21.58
N PHE A 316 -6.98 26.68 -20.41
CA PHE A 316 -7.33 27.24 -19.09
C PHE A 316 -6.27 28.18 -18.49
N LYS A 317 -5.22 28.53 -19.23
CA LYS A 317 -4.07 29.30 -18.72
C LYS A 317 -4.46 30.78 -18.61
N GLY A 318 -4.26 31.40 -17.44
CA GLY A 318 -4.54 32.83 -17.21
C GLY A 318 -6.02 33.19 -16.94
N LEU A 319 -6.94 32.22 -16.88
CA LEU A 319 -8.37 32.49 -16.70
C LEU A 319 -8.77 32.50 -15.21
N GLY A 320 -9.00 33.69 -14.67
CA GLY A 320 -9.56 33.93 -13.33
C GLY A 320 -11.08 34.11 -13.29
N THR A 321 -11.64 34.34 -12.09
CA THR A 321 -13.06 34.68 -11.92
C THR A 321 -13.29 36.12 -12.35
N LYS A 322 -14.25 36.35 -13.24
CA LYS A 322 -14.64 37.69 -13.73
C LYS A 322 -16.14 37.92 -13.53
N VAL A 323 -16.51 39.12 -13.09
CA VAL A 323 -17.90 39.59 -13.16
C VAL A 323 -18.14 40.02 -14.61
N VAL A 324 -19.28 39.65 -15.20
CA VAL A 324 -19.59 39.91 -16.61
C VAL A 324 -20.97 40.55 -16.70
N ASP A 325 -21.09 41.64 -17.43
CA ASP A 325 -22.37 42.30 -17.72
C ASP A 325 -22.95 41.75 -19.04
N GLU A 326 -24.25 41.92 -19.30
CA GLU A 326 -25.00 41.21 -20.36
C GLU A 326 -24.54 41.39 -21.81
N ALA A 327 -23.51 42.20 -22.09
CA ALA A 327 -23.08 42.53 -23.44
C ALA A 327 -21.90 41.70 -23.99
N ASP A 328 -21.32 40.76 -23.22
CA ASP A 328 -20.15 39.95 -23.64
C ASP A 328 -20.35 38.41 -23.54
#